data_AF-A0A1Z5YS15-F1
#
_entry.id   AF-A0A1Z5YS15-F1
#
_cell.length_a   1.000
_cell.length_b   1.000
_cell.length_c   1.000
_cell.angle_alpha   90.00
_cell.angle_beta   90.00
_cell.angle_gamma   90.00
#
_symmetry.space_group_name_H-M   'P 1'
#
loop_
_entity.id
_entity.type
_entity.pdbx_description
1 polymer ?
#
loop_
_entity_poly.entity_id
_entity_poly.type
_entity_poly.pdbx_seq_one_letter_code
_entity_poly.pdbx_strand_id
1 'polypeptide(L)'
;MPAQNRYKSKAAAIRKRLPSIGSLRYPEQFSEGFRIYLKDWKQEMQAARSVLNARHPLERRYGPDSPLDIQSECIMRMMKEGWSRLKQAHQAVEQARQELDELEARKILFSRKRRLSQAEEQYRQALAQLAEILRYLVQFILYHLGLSSQKPDPIQCPVPIEREVTLQDYLQERRELLQTLLDEKACRLWIKDRCREAEHKRARMIAQWHAEHVPQCEQAKQTIIRLERLHRLSWSLPVDVRMEIRDLKRQGQLQMALRKLDRFYDRGTPVSQPLVHCSDVNQRSQIIPLRKRTSPNSSLSP
;
A
#
# COMPACT_ATOMS: atom_id res chain seq x y z
N MET A 1 -26.77 71.90 14.42
CA MET A 1 -26.74 70.46 14.04
C MET A 1 -25.82 70.18 12.81
N PRO A 2 -24.48 70.34 12.85
CA PRO A 2 -23.61 70.11 11.68
C PRO A 2 -22.71 68.86 11.77
N ALA A 3 -22.59 68.23 12.94
CA ALA A 3 -21.61 67.16 13.18
C ALA A 3 -22.00 65.81 12.56
N GLN A 4 -23.29 65.44 12.55
CA GLN A 4 -23.75 64.14 12.05
C GLN A 4 -23.55 63.96 10.53
N ASN A 5 -23.59 65.05 9.74
CA ASN A 5 -23.37 64.97 8.29
C ASN A 5 -21.90 64.76 7.91
N ARG A 6 -20.95 65.25 8.72
CA ARG A 6 -19.50 65.00 8.48
C ARG A 6 -19.10 63.55 8.75
N TYR A 7 -19.70 62.91 9.75
CA TYR A 7 -19.46 61.49 10.05
C TYR A 7 -20.03 60.56 8.98
N LYS A 8 -21.24 60.85 8.46
CA LYS A 8 -21.84 60.09 7.35
C LYS A 8 -21.05 60.22 6.05
N SER A 9 -20.53 61.42 5.75
CA SER A 9 -19.69 61.67 4.57
C SER A 9 -18.31 60.98 4.65
N LYS A 10 -17.64 61.03 5.82
CA LYS A 10 -16.39 60.28 6.05
C LYS A 10 -16.59 58.77 6.02
N ALA A 11 -17.68 58.25 6.60
CA ALA A 11 -18.02 56.83 6.54
C ALA A 11 -18.33 56.36 5.11
N ALA A 12 -18.99 57.19 4.29
CA ALA A 12 -19.23 56.91 2.88
C ALA A 12 -17.93 56.95 2.04
N ALA A 13 -17.02 57.87 2.34
CA ALA A 13 -15.69 57.92 1.71
C ALA A 13 -14.81 56.72 2.10
N ILE A 14 -14.90 56.23 3.34
CA ILE A 14 -14.23 55.00 3.80
C ILE A 14 -14.86 53.76 3.16
N ARG A 15 -16.19 53.70 3.01
CA ARG A 15 -16.90 52.63 2.27
C ARG A 15 -16.56 52.60 0.78
N LYS A 16 -16.27 53.74 0.15
CA LYS A 16 -15.77 53.81 -1.24
C LYS A 16 -14.30 53.34 -1.38
N ARG A 17 -13.52 53.38 -0.29
CA ARG A 17 -12.11 52.94 -0.26
C ARG A 17 -11.91 51.49 0.18
N LEU A 18 -12.94 50.89 0.77
CA LEU A 18 -12.96 49.47 1.11
C LEU A 18 -13.68 48.72 -0.02
N PRO A 19 -13.06 47.70 -0.63
CA PRO A 19 -13.80 46.83 -1.54
C PRO A 19 -14.99 46.24 -0.78
N SER A 20 -16.16 46.22 -1.43
CA SER A 20 -17.23 45.32 -1.03
C SER A 20 -16.59 43.95 -0.86
N ILE A 21 -16.64 43.39 0.35
CA ILE A 21 -16.19 42.03 0.60
C ILE A 21 -17.23 41.16 -0.11
N GLY A 22 -17.03 40.97 -1.41
CA GLY A 22 -17.83 40.05 -2.21
C GLY A 22 -17.86 38.71 -1.49
N SER A 23 -19.03 38.11 -1.45
CA SER A 23 -19.16 36.77 -0.89
C SER A 23 -18.28 35.82 -1.72
N LEU A 24 -17.53 34.94 -1.04
CA LEU A 24 -16.78 33.85 -1.68
C LEU A 24 -17.67 32.94 -2.57
N ARG A 25 -19.00 33.07 -2.47
CA ARG A 25 -19.99 32.40 -3.32
C ARG A 25 -20.22 33.04 -4.70
N TYR A 26 -19.77 34.29 -4.92
CA TYR A 26 -19.94 35.01 -6.20
C TYR A 26 -18.59 35.57 -6.69
N PRO A 27 -17.71 34.72 -7.25
CA PRO A 27 -16.33 35.11 -7.61
C PRO A 27 -16.25 36.18 -8.72
N GLU A 28 -17.34 36.45 -9.43
CA GLU A 28 -17.40 37.47 -10.50
C GLU A 28 -17.39 38.91 -9.97
N GLN A 29 -17.61 39.11 -8.67
CA GLN A 29 -17.59 40.43 -8.03
C GLN A 29 -16.18 40.92 -7.69
N PHE A 30 -15.15 40.10 -7.90
CA PHE A 30 -13.76 40.44 -7.61
C PHE A 30 -13.01 40.93 -8.85
N SER A 31 -11.94 41.72 -8.63
CA SER A 31 -11.03 42.07 -9.72
C SER A 31 -10.46 40.80 -10.35
N GLU A 32 -10.20 40.85 -11.66
CA GLU A 32 -9.64 39.73 -12.42
C GLU A 32 -8.37 39.16 -11.75
N GLY A 33 -7.44 40.03 -11.35
CA GLY A 33 -6.25 39.60 -10.61
C GLY A 33 -6.57 38.90 -9.29
N PHE A 34 -7.58 39.33 -8.53
CA PHE A 34 -7.94 38.64 -7.29
C PHE A 34 -8.59 37.26 -7.56
N ARG A 35 -9.30 37.10 -8.68
CA ARG A 35 -9.80 35.79 -9.12
C ARG A 35 -8.65 34.84 -9.45
N ILE A 36 -7.63 35.33 -10.16
CA ILE A 36 -6.39 34.58 -10.44
C ILE A 36 -5.72 34.16 -9.14
N TYR A 37 -5.52 35.10 -8.21
CA TYR A 37 -4.96 34.80 -6.89
C TYR A 37 -5.73 33.70 -6.15
N LEU A 38 -7.06 33.76 -6.11
CA LEU A 38 -7.88 32.74 -5.44
C LEU A 38 -7.79 31.37 -6.12
N LYS A 39 -7.70 31.34 -7.46
CA LYS A 39 -7.52 30.10 -8.22
C LYS A 39 -6.17 29.46 -7.86
N ASP A 40 -5.09 30.23 -7.94
CA ASP A 40 -3.74 29.74 -7.66
C ASP A 40 -3.60 29.30 -6.20
N TRP A 41 -4.14 30.09 -5.26
CA TRP A 41 -4.13 29.74 -3.84
C TRP A 41 -4.87 28.43 -3.58
N LYS A 42 -6.04 28.21 -4.21
CA LYS A 42 -6.79 26.95 -4.08
C LYS A 42 -6.01 25.78 -4.68
N GLN A 43 -5.39 25.98 -5.84
CA GLN A 43 -4.60 24.95 -6.51
C GLN A 43 -3.40 24.53 -5.66
N GLU A 44 -2.65 25.48 -5.12
CA GLU A 44 -1.50 25.22 -4.25
C GLU A 44 -1.91 24.56 -2.93
N MET A 45 -3.03 25.02 -2.33
CA MET A 45 -3.60 24.41 -1.13
C MET A 45 -4.03 22.97 -1.38
N GLN A 46 -4.66 22.70 -2.53
CA GLN A 46 -5.09 21.36 -2.92
C GLN A 46 -3.89 20.45 -3.23
N ALA A 47 -2.86 20.97 -3.89
CA ALA A 47 -1.63 20.23 -4.18
C ALA A 47 -0.95 19.79 -2.87
N ALA A 48 -0.75 20.71 -1.92
CA ALA A 48 -0.15 20.38 -0.62
C ALA A 48 -1.01 19.38 0.16
N ARG A 49 -2.34 19.55 0.18
CA ARG A 49 -3.25 18.57 0.82
C ARG A 49 -3.21 17.21 0.14
N SER A 50 -3.02 17.15 -1.18
CA SER A 50 -2.94 15.88 -1.90
C SER A 50 -1.71 15.07 -1.50
N VAL A 51 -0.57 15.73 -1.26
CA VAL A 51 0.65 15.10 -0.72
C VAL A 51 0.40 14.56 0.68
N LEU A 52 -0.22 15.35 1.58
CA LEU A 52 -0.50 14.90 2.95
C LEU A 52 -1.51 13.76 3.04
N ASN A 53 -2.42 13.68 2.07
CA ASN A 53 -3.42 12.62 1.98
C ASN A 53 -2.95 11.44 1.12
N ALA A 54 -1.76 11.51 0.54
CA ALA A 54 -1.21 10.44 -0.26
C ALA A 54 -1.03 9.20 0.62
N ARG A 55 -1.38 8.05 0.07
CA ARG A 55 -1.22 6.74 0.70
C ARG A 55 -0.52 5.82 -0.26
N HIS A 56 0.22 4.86 0.28
CA HIS A 56 0.84 3.85 -0.57
C HIS A 56 -0.24 3.05 -1.33
N PRO A 57 -0.07 2.74 -2.63
CA PRO A 57 -1.07 2.01 -3.42
C PRO A 57 -1.48 0.66 -2.81
N LEU A 58 -0.58 0.00 -2.08
CA LEU A 58 -0.90 -1.27 -1.41
C LEU A 58 -1.89 -1.11 -0.26
N GLU A 59 -1.92 0.03 0.43
CA GLU A 59 -2.92 0.29 1.48
C GLU A 59 -4.34 0.30 0.89
N ARG A 60 -4.48 0.79 -0.35
CA ARG A 60 -5.76 0.81 -1.06
C ARG A 60 -6.13 -0.56 -1.63
N ARG A 61 -5.15 -1.30 -2.14
CA ARG A 61 -5.36 -2.60 -2.80
C ARG A 61 -5.67 -3.73 -1.81
N TYR A 62 -5.05 -3.71 -0.64
CA TYR A 62 -5.19 -4.78 0.35
C TYR A 62 -6.10 -4.41 1.53
N GLY A 63 -6.61 -3.17 1.58
CA GLY A 63 -7.64 -2.74 2.52
C GLY A 63 -7.23 -2.90 3.99
N PRO A 64 -8.17 -2.79 4.95
CA PRO A 64 -7.90 -3.16 6.33
C PRO A 64 -7.57 -4.66 6.42
N ASP A 65 -6.67 -5.01 7.36
CA ASP A 65 -6.18 -6.37 7.57
C ASP A 65 -7.32 -7.37 7.63
N SER A 66 -7.51 -8.12 6.54
CA SER A 66 -8.42 -9.26 6.54
C SER A 66 -7.83 -10.32 7.49
N PRO A 67 -8.62 -10.93 8.39
CA PRO A 67 -8.10 -11.99 9.25
C PRO A 67 -7.36 -13.05 8.44
N LEU A 68 -6.19 -13.46 8.93
CA LEU A 68 -5.34 -14.48 8.29
C LEU A 68 -6.13 -15.73 7.89
N ASP A 69 -7.10 -16.11 8.71
CA ASP A 69 -7.95 -17.29 8.45
C ASP A 69 -8.77 -17.11 7.17
N ILE A 70 -9.36 -15.93 6.94
CA ILE A 70 -10.14 -15.61 5.73
C ILE A 70 -9.23 -15.59 4.49
N GLN A 71 -8.05 -14.98 4.61
CA GLN A 71 -7.07 -14.95 3.50
C GLN A 71 -6.61 -16.37 3.14
N SER A 72 -6.26 -17.17 4.15
CA SER A 72 -5.80 -18.55 3.95
C SER A 72 -6.89 -19.44 3.34
N GLU A 73 -8.15 -19.27 3.78
CA GLU A 73 -9.28 -20.02 3.25
C GLU A 73 -9.56 -19.65 1.79
N CYS A 74 -9.44 -18.36 1.44
CA CYS A 74 -9.59 -17.91 0.05
C CYS A 74 -8.54 -18.56 -0.87
N ILE A 75 -7.27 -18.56 -0.46
CA ILE A 75 -6.19 -19.21 -1.23
C ILE A 75 -6.42 -20.71 -1.34
N MET A 76 -6.80 -21.38 -0.24
CA MET A 76 -7.15 -22.81 -0.27
C MET A 76 -8.28 -23.10 -1.26
N ARG A 77 -9.30 -22.26 -1.30
CA ARG A 77 -10.44 -22.39 -2.22
C ARG A 77 -10.00 -22.22 -3.67
N MET A 78 -9.17 -21.21 -3.95
CA MET A 78 -8.63 -20.96 -5.29
C MET A 78 -7.70 -22.10 -5.76
N MET A 79 -7.00 -22.74 -4.84
CA MET A 79 -6.04 -23.81 -5.14
C MET A 79 -6.69 -25.21 -5.24
N LYS A 80 -7.97 -25.36 -4.89
CA LYS A 80 -8.64 -26.66 -4.75
C LYS A 80 -8.42 -27.60 -5.94
N GLU A 81 -8.55 -27.08 -7.17
CA GLU A 81 -8.33 -27.86 -8.39
C GLU A 81 -6.88 -28.30 -8.55
N GLY A 82 -5.92 -27.37 -8.38
CA GLY A 82 -4.49 -27.68 -8.47
C GLY A 82 -4.06 -28.68 -7.40
N TRP A 83 -4.63 -28.57 -6.19
CA TRP A 83 -4.39 -29.52 -5.11
C TRP A 83 -4.93 -30.92 -5.42
N SER A 84 -6.12 -31.02 -6.01
CA SER A 84 -6.65 -32.30 -6.49
C SER A 84 -5.74 -32.93 -7.55
N ARG A 85 -5.22 -32.12 -8.48
CA ARG A 85 -4.26 -32.58 -9.50
C ARG A 85 -2.95 -33.04 -8.88
N LEU A 86 -2.44 -32.35 -7.86
CA LEU A 86 -1.24 -32.75 -7.13
C LEU A 86 -1.40 -34.12 -6.48
N LYS A 87 -2.54 -34.37 -5.83
CA LYS A 87 -2.85 -35.68 -5.23
C LYS A 87 -2.92 -36.79 -6.27
N GLN A 88 -3.60 -36.55 -7.38
CA GLN A 88 -3.69 -37.53 -8.48
C GLN A 88 -2.32 -37.82 -9.09
N ALA A 89 -1.50 -36.80 -9.35
CA ALA A 89 -0.16 -36.98 -9.87
C ALA A 89 0.75 -37.74 -8.88
N HIS A 90 0.63 -37.46 -7.58
CA HIS A 90 1.37 -38.19 -6.56
C HIS A 90 0.97 -39.67 -6.52
N GLN A 91 -0.34 -39.97 -6.59
CA GLN A 91 -0.82 -41.35 -6.67
C GLN A 91 -0.32 -42.07 -7.93
N ALA A 92 -0.28 -41.39 -9.08
CA ALA A 92 0.23 -41.95 -10.33
C ALA A 92 1.73 -42.30 -10.22
N VAL A 93 2.52 -41.47 -9.53
CA VAL A 93 3.94 -41.75 -9.27
C VAL A 93 4.11 -42.98 -8.38
N GLU A 94 3.32 -43.11 -7.30
CA GLU A 94 3.36 -44.27 -6.42
C GLU A 94 2.97 -45.56 -7.17
N GLN A 95 1.95 -45.51 -8.04
CA GLN A 95 1.54 -46.64 -8.88
C GLN A 95 2.64 -47.03 -9.88
N ALA A 96 3.20 -46.07 -10.60
CA ALA A 96 4.29 -46.33 -11.55
C ALA A 96 5.54 -46.89 -10.84
N ARG A 97 5.82 -46.45 -9.61
CA ARG A 97 6.90 -47.02 -8.79
C ARG A 97 6.65 -48.47 -8.43
N GLN A 98 5.43 -48.80 -7.97
CA GLN A 98 5.04 -50.17 -7.63
C GLN A 98 5.13 -51.10 -8.84
N GLU A 99 4.64 -50.66 -10.00
CA GLU A 99 4.73 -51.44 -11.25
C GLU A 99 6.17 -51.72 -11.66
N LEU A 100 7.06 -50.73 -11.51
CA LEU A 100 8.49 -50.89 -11.77
C LEU A 100 9.13 -51.89 -10.81
N ASP A 101 8.89 -51.74 -9.50
CA ASP A 101 9.43 -52.63 -8.46
C ASP A 101 8.94 -54.09 -8.67
N GLU A 102 7.68 -54.30 -9.08
CA GLU A 102 7.15 -55.63 -9.43
C GLU A 102 7.84 -56.25 -10.65
N LEU A 103 8.11 -55.46 -11.68
CA LEU A 103 8.80 -55.93 -12.89
C LEU A 103 10.28 -56.22 -12.61
N GLU A 104 10.89 -55.46 -11.70
CA GLU A 104 12.24 -55.71 -11.20
C GLU A 104 12.30 -57.03 -10.41
N ALA A 105 11.26 -57.38 -9.65
CA ALA A 105 11.21 -58.62 -8.86
C ALA A 105 10.97 -59.90 -9.70
N ARG A 106 10.32 -59.80 -10.88
CA ARG A 106 9.97 -60.98 -11.71
C ARG A 106 11.19 -61.58 -12.43
N LYS A 107 11.41 -62.90 -12.31
CA LYS A 107 12.56 -63.66 -12.89
C LYS A 107 12.45 -64.02 -14.39
N ILE A 108 11.35 -63.71 -15.09
CA ILE A 108 11.11 -64.18 -16.47
C ILE A 108 11.88 -63.29 -17.48
N LEU A 109 12.71 -63.88 -18.35
CA LEU A 109 13.77 -63.18 -19.08
C LEU A 109 13.39 -62.55 -20.43
N PHE A 110 12.47 -63.15 -21.21
CA PHE A 110 12.41 -62.88 -22.66
C PHE A 110 11.67 -61.60 -23.11
N SER A 111 10.90 -60.93 -22.25
CA SER A 111 10.27 -59.62 -22.55
C SER A 111 10.58 -58.52 -21.52
N ARG A 112 11.42 -58.84 -20.53
CA ARG A 112 11.66 -58.02 -19.34
C ARG A 112 12.35 -56.70 -19.65
N LYS A 113 13.38 -56.70 -20.51
CA LYS A 113 14.16 -55.48 -20.78
C LYS A 113 13.33 -54.36 -21.41
N ARG A 114 12.46 -54.68 -22.38
CA ARG A 114 11.57 -53.71 -23.03
C ARG A 114 10.45 -53.23 -22.11
N ARG A 115 9.90 -54.12 -21.28
CA ARG A 115 8.86 -53.77 -20.30
C ARG A 115 9.42 -52.92 -19.16
N LEU A 116 10.61 -53.24 -18.66
CA LEU A 116 11.34 -52.42 -17.67
C LEU A 116 11.65 -51.05 -18.23
N SER A 117 12.21 -50.93 -19.45
CA SER A 117 12.50 -49.62 -20.03
C SER A 117 11.23 -48.78 -20.22
N GLN A 118 10.10 -49.41 -20.55
CA GLN A 118 8.82 -48.72 -20.68
C GLN A 118 8.26 -48.27 -19.32
N ALA A 119 8.37 -49.11 -18.28
CA ALA A 119 7.94 -48.76 -16.92
C ALA A 119 8.82 -47.67 -16.30
N GLU A 120 10.14 -47.71 -16.53
CA GLU A 120 11.05 -46.63 -16.14
C GLU A 120 10.67 -45.30 -16.78
N GLU A 121 10.35 -45.32 -18.08
CA GLU A 121 9.92 -44.13 -18.82
C GLU A 121 8.60 -43.57 -18.26
N GLN A 122 7.63 -44.44 -18.00
CA GLN A 122 6.36 -44.04 -17.37
C GLN A 122 6.58 -43.44 -15.98
N TYR A 123 7.47 -44.03 -15.17
CA TYR A 123 7.83 -43.50 -13.86
C TYR A 123 8.51 -42.13 -13.96
N ARG A 124 9.46 -41.95 -14.89
CA ARG A 124 10.10 -40.64 -15.15
C ARG A 124 9.08 -39.58 -15.56
N GLN A 125 8.17 -39.91 -16.46
CA GLN A 125 7.11 -39.00 -16.90
C GLN A 125 6.14 -38.63 -15.77
N ALA A 126 5.76 -39.60 -14.92
CA ALA A 126 4.91 -39.34 -13.76
C ALA A 126 5.59 -38.38 -12.76
N LEU A 127 6.89 -38.58 -12.49
CA LEU A 127 7.68 -37.68 -11.67
C LEU A 127 7.74 -36.28 -12.27
N ALA A 128 8.01 -36.15 -13.56
CA ALA A 128 8.06 -34.87 -14.24
C ALA A 128 6.73 -34.12 -14.14
N GLN A 129 5.60 -34.81 -14.33
CA GLN A 129 4.27 -34.23 -14.17
C GLN A 129 3.99 -33.76 -12.73
N LEU A 130 4.36 -34.58 -11.73
CA LEU A 130 4.23 -34.21 -10.32
C LEU A 130 5.03 -32.94 -9.99
N ALA A 131 6.26 -32.85 -10.50
CA ALA A 131 7.13 -31.69 -10.33
C ALA A 131 6.52 -30.42 -10.92
N GLU A 132 6.00 -30.52 -12.15
CA GLU A 132 5.42 -29.40 -12.87
C GLU A 132 4.16 -28.85 -12.16
N ILE A 133 3.32 -29.76 -11.63
CA ILE A 133 2.14 -29.37 -10.84
C ILE A 133 2.57 -28.73 -9.52
N LEU A 134 3.56 -29.28 -8.83
CA LEU A 134 4.10 -28.70 -7.60
C LEU A 134 4.66 -27.29 -7.86
N ARG A 135 5.46 -27.13 -8.91
CA ARG A 135 6.02 -25.85 -9.35
C ARG A 135 4.92 -24.82 -9.58
N TYR A 136 3.89 -25.18 -10.36
CA TYR A 136 2.75 -24.32 -10.63
C TYR A 136 2.05 -23.89 -9.34
N LEU A 137 1.74 -24.83 -8.45
CA LEU A 137 1.06 -24.54 -7.19
C LEU A 137 1.86 -23.57 -6.31
N VAL A 138 3.16 -23.79 -6.18
CA VAL A 138 4.03 -22.90 -5.40
C VAL A 138 4.04 -21.50 -6.01
N GLN A 139 4.23 -21.37 -7.32
CA GLN A 139 4.19 -20.08 -8.00
C GLN A 139 2.82 -19.40 -7.87
N PHE A 140 1.74 -20.16 -7.98
CA PHE A 140 0.37 -19.67 -7.85
C PHE A 140 0.13 -19.06 -6.47
N ILE A 141 0.50 -19.77 -5.41
CA ILE A 141 0.35 -19.29 -4.03
C ILE A 141 1.18 -18.01 -3.83
N LEU A 142 2.45 -18.00 -4.24
CA LEU A 142 3.32 -16.84 -4.08
C LEU A 142 2.82 -15.62 -4.86
N TYR A 143 2.30 -15.83 -6.08
CA TYR A 143 1.73 -14.76 -6.89
C TYR A 143 0.48 -14.16 -6.25
N HIS A 144 -0.48 -15.00 -5.84
CA HIS A 144 -1.72 -14.52 -5.23
C HIS A 144 -1.54 -13.86 -3.87
N LEU A 145 -0.49 -14.24 -3.14
CA LEU A 145 -0.10 -13.56 -1.90
C LEU A 145 0.69 -12.26 -2.14
N GLY A 146 1.09 -11.96 -3.38
CA GLY A 146 1.93 -10.81 -3.71
C GLY A 146 3.38 -10.97 -3.21
N LEU A 147 3.79 -12.21 -2.93
CA LEU A 147 5.18 -12.54 -2.58
C LEU A 147 6.06 -12.63 -3.82
N SER A 148 5.46 -13.02 -4.96
CA SER A 148 6.04 -12.97 -6.31
C SER A 148 5.32 -11.93 -7.17
N SER A 149 6.07 -11.21 -8.00
CA SER A 149 5.53 -10.35 -9.06
C SER A 149 5.22 -11.11 -10.35
N GLN A 150 5.79 -12.30 -10.51
CA GLN A 150 5.64 -13.12 -11.70
C GLN A 150 4.40 -13.99 -11.60
N LYS A 151 3.58 -13.95 -12.65
CA LYS A 151 2.42 -14.84 -12.81
C LYS A 151 2.92 -16.29 -12.94
N PRO A 152 2.22 -17.28 -12.36
CA PRO A 152 2.59 -18.68 -12.54
C PRO A 152 2.58 -19.07 -14.01
N ASP A 153 3.65 -19.73 -14.45
CA ASP A 153 3.72 -20.28 -15.80
C ASP A 153 2.72 -21.44 -15.93
N PRO A 154 1.97 -21.52 -17.03
CA PRO A 154 0.99 -22.58 -17.23
C PRO A 154 1.65 -23.97 -17.16
N ILE A 155 0.91 -24.94 -16.63
CA ILE A 155 1.33 -26.33 -16.57
C ILE A 155 1.56 -26.83 -18.01
N GLN A 156 2.76 -27.34 -18.28
CA GLN A 156 3.11 -27.93 -19.57
C GLN A 156 2.90 -29.45 -19.54
N CYS A 157 1.93 -29.93 -20.32
CA CYS A 157 1.67 -31.36 -20.50
C CYS A 157 1.64 -31.72 -21.99
N PRO A 158 2.45 -32.68 -22.47
CA PRO A 158 3.51 -33.40 -21.74
C PRO A 158 4.67 -32.48 -21.34
N VAL A 159 5.44 -32.89 -20.32
CA VAL A 159 6.59 -32.12 -19.86
C VAL A 159 7.71 -32.23 -20.91
N PRO A 160 8.33 -31.11 -21.34
CA PRO A 160 9.47 -31.18 -22.26
C PRO A 160 10.65 -31.93 -21.65
N ILE A 161 11.29 -32.80 -22.43
CA ILE A 161 12.40 -33.66 -22.00
C ILE A 161 13.55 -32.83 -21.42
N GLU A 162 13.79 -31.64 -21.97
CA GLU A 162 14.85 -30.73 -21.52
C GLU A 162 14.64 -30.21 -20.09
N ARG A 163 13.42 -30.32 -19.55
CA ARG A 163 13.06 -29.87 -18.19
C ARG A 163 13.01 -31.00 -17.18
N GLU A 164 13.02 -32.26 -17.60
CA GLU A 164 12.80 -33.41 -16.72
C GLU A 164 13.85 -33.52 -15.61
N VAL A 165 15.13 -33.33 -15.93
CA VAL A 165 16.23 -33.40 -14.94
C VAL A 165 16.07 -32.30 -13.89
N THR A 166 15.88 -31.05 -14.34
CA THR A 166 15.68 -29.89 -13.45
C THR A 166 14.45 -30.04 -12.57
N LEU A 167 13.40 -30.70 -13.08
CA LEU A 167 12.16 -30.96 -12.35
C LEU A 167 12.31 -32.09 -11.32
N GLN A 168 13.13 -33.11 -11.60
CA GLN A 168 13.48 -34.13 -10.62
C GLN A 168 14.29 -33.53 -9.46
N ASP A 169 15.29 -32.70 -9.76
CA ASP A 169 16.05 -31.99 -8.74
C ASP A 169 15.13 -31.09 -7.90
N TYR A 170 14.23 -30.36 -8.56
CA TYR A 170 13.22 -29.54 -7.88
C TYR A 170 12.34 -30.36 -6.94
N LEU A 171 11.87 -31.53 -7.37
CA LEU A 171 11.08 -32.43 -6.50
C LEU A 171 11.88 -32.91 -5.29
N GLN A 172 13.14 -33.28 -5.51
CA GLN A 172 14.00 -33.77 -4.45
C GLN A 172 14.27 -32.68 -3.41
N GLU A 173 14.60 -31.47 -3.85
CA GLU A 173 14.77 -30.29 -2.98
C GLU A 173 13.48 -29.89 -2.25
N ARG A 174 12.31 -30.17 -2.84
CA ARG A 174 11.00 -29.77 -2.32
C ARG A 174 10.20 -30.93 -1.75
N ARG A 175 10.83 -32.05 -1.41
CA ARG A 175 10.13 -33.24 -0.90
C ARG A 175 9.30 -32.93 0.35
N GLU A 176 9.84 -32.17 1.29
CA GLU A 176 9.11 -31.76 2.51
C GLU A 176 7.93 -30.85 2.19
N LEU A 177 8.08 -29.98 1.20
CA LEU A 177 7.01 -29.10 0.75
C LEU A 177 5.91 -29.89 0.05
N LEU A 178 6.26 -30.87 -0.77
CA LEU A 178 5.31 -31.80 -1.36
C LEU A 178 4.48 -32.50 -0.28
N GLN A 179 5.13 -33.06 0.75
CA GLN A 179 4.43 -33.70 1.87
C GLN A 179 3.51 -32.72 2.60
N THR A 180 4.00 -31.50 2.85
CA THR A 180 3.21 -30.41 3.46
C THR A 180 1.98 -30.05 2.63
N LEU A 181 2.11 -30.03 1.30
CA LEU A 181 0.99 -29.70 0.42
C LEU A 181 0.03 -30.87 0.21
N LEU A 182 0.45 -32.12 0.37
CA LEU A 182 -0.42 -33.28 0.27
C LEU A 182 -1.33 -33.44 1.51
N ASP A 183 -0.83 -33.07 2.69
CA ASP A 183 -1.61 -33.01 3.93
C ASP A 183 -2.39 -31.70 4.05
N GLU A 184 -3.72 -31.78 4.17
CA GLU A 184 -4.58 -30.59 4.17
C GLU A 184 -4.29 -29.65 5.36
N LYS A 185 -4.04 -30.22 6.54
CA LYS A 185 -3.84 -29.44 7.76
C LYS A 185 -2.50 -28.74 7.73
N ALA A 186 -1.43 -29.44 7.31
CA ALA A 186 -0.11 -28.88 7.12
C ALA A 186 -0.11 -27.81 6.02
N CYS A 187 -0.81 -28.06 4.92
CA CYS A 187 -0.97 -27.10 3.82
C CYS A 187 -1.64 -25.80 4.29
N ARG A 188 -2.74 -25.90 5.05
CA ARG A 188 -3.42 -24.73 5.63
C ARG A 188 -2.50 -23.92 6.54
N LEU A 189 -1.74 -24.58 7.41
CA LEU A 189 -0.78 -23.92 8.30
C LEU A 189 0.33 -23.23 7.50
N TRP A 190 0.87 -23.91 6.50
CA TRP A 190 1.91 -23.36 5.64
C TRP A 190 1.43 -22.13 4.86
N ILE A 191 0.22 -22.16 4.30
CA ILE A 191 -0.38 -21.00 3.63
C ILE A 191 -0.59 -19.85 4.62
N LYS A 192 -1.06 -20.13 5.84
CA LYS A 192 -1.25 -19.11 6.87
C LYS A 192 0.07 -18.42 7.21
N ASP A 193 1.17 -19.16 7.28
CA ASP A 193 2.50 -18.58 7.49
C ASP A 193 2.97 -17.74 6.30
N ARG A 194 2.69 -18.17 5.06
CA ARG A 194 2.96 -17.34 3.87
C ARG A 194 2.11 -16.08 3.83
N CYS A 195 0.85 -16.11 4.28
CA CYS A 195 0.02 -14.92 4.42
C CYS A 195 0.65 -13.92 5.39
N ARG A 196 1.15 -14.37 6.54
CA ARG A 196 1.87 -13.53 7.52
C ARG A 196 3.12 -12.90 6.92
N GLU A 197 3.92 -13.68 6.19
CA GLU A 197 5.11 -13.15 5.53
C GLU A 197 4.75 -12.06 4.51
N ALA A 198 3.67 -12.27 3.75
CA ALA A 198 3.18 -11.31 2.78
C ALA A 198 2.71 -10.02 3.47
N GLU A 199 2.00 -10.11 4.59
CA GLU A 199 1.64 -8.96 5.43
C GLU A 199 2.87 -8.20 5.92
N HIS A 200 3.86 -8.91 6.46
CA HIS A 200 5.11 -8.29 6.91
C HIS A 200 5.89 -7.62 5.78
N LYS A 201 5.95 -8.23 4.59
CA LYS A 201 6.57 -7.62 3.40
C LYS A 201 5.82 -6.36 2.97
N ARG A 202 4.48 -6.39 2.93
CA ARG A 202 3.64 -5.23 2.62
C ARG A 202 3.84 -4.11 3.63
N ALA A 203 3.80 -4.42 4.92
CA ALA A 203 4.00 -3.45 6.00
C ALA A 203 5.38 -2.77 5.89
N ARG A 204 6.44 -3.52 5.58
CA ARG A 204 7.79 -2.97 5.36
C ARG A 204 7.83 -2.01 4.17
N MET A 205 7.25 -2.38 3.03
CA MET A 205 7.22 -1.51 1.85
C MET A 205 6.42 -0.22 2.11
N ILE A 206 5.28 -0.34 2.81
CA ILE A 206 4.46 0.82 3.19
C ILE A 206 5.24 1.73 4.15
N ALA A 207 5.89 1.16 5.18
CA ALA A 207 6.69 1.92 6.12
C ALA A 207 7.88 2.63 5.43
N GLN A 208 8.56 1.95 4.52
CA GLN A 208 9.63 2.55 3.72
C GLN A 208 9.12 3.70 2.86
N TRP A 209 7.99 3.51 2.17
CA TRP A 209 7.36 4.57 1.39
C TRP A 209 7.04 5.78 2.25
N HIS A 210 6.43 5.59 3.43
CA HIS A 210 6.16 6.70 4.36
C HIS A 210 7.44 7.40 4.80
N ALA A 211 8.50 6.64 5.12
CA ALA A 211 9.80 7.19 5.49
C ALA A 211 10.41 8.07 4.38
N GLU A 212 10.33 7.62 3.13
CA GLU A 212 10.80 8.37 1.96
C GLU A 212 9.93 9.62 1.67
N HIS A 213 8.65 9.59 2.04
CA HIS A 213 7.70 10.70 1.82
C HIS A 213 7.68 11.74 2.94
N VAL A 214 8.28 11.47 4.11
CA VAL A 214 8.39 12.44 5.23
C VAL A 214 8.82 13.85 4.78
N PRO A 215 9.91 14.05 4.01
CA PRO A 215 10.34 15.40 3.64
C PRO A 215 9.29 16.14 2.79
N GLN A 216 8.60 15.43 1.89
CA GLN A 216 7.54 16.01 1.06
C GLN A 216 6.32 16.39 1.91
N CYS A 217 5.97 15.56 2.90
CA CYS A 217 4.92 15.86 3.86
C CYS A 217 5.26 17.10 4.71
N GLU A 218 6.50 17.23 5.19
CA GLU A 218 6.93 18.41 5.94
C GLU A 218 6.88 19.68 5.07
N GLN A 219 7.36 19.60 3.82
CA GLN A 219 7.25 20.71 2.87
C GLN A 219 5.79 21.08 2.60
N ALA A 220 4.91 20.10 2.41
CA ALA A 220 3.48 20.33 2.20
C ALA A 220 2.81 20.99 3.42
N LYS A 221 3.14 20.56 4.65
CA LYS A 221 2.67 21.23 5.89
C LYS A 221 3.12 22.68 5.94
N GLN A 222 4.39 22.95 5.65
CA GLN A 222 4.93 24.32 5.62
C GLN A 222 4.22 25.17 4.56
N THR A 223 3.96 24.61 3.37
CA THR A 223 3.21 25.29 2.31
C THR A 223 1.78 25.63 2.76
N ILE A 224 1.06 24.72 3.40
CA ILE A 224 -0.27 25.01 3.95
C ILE A 224 -0.20 26.14 4.98
N ILE A 225 0.73 26.07 5.93
CA ILE A 225 0.90 27.12 6.95
C ILE A 225 1.18 28.48 6.28
N ARG A 226 2.06 28.53 5.27
CA ARG A 226 2.37 29.76 4.51
C ARG A 226 1.14 30.30 3.79
N LEU A 227 0.38 29.44 3.11
CA LEU A 227 -0.86 29.81 2.41
C LEU A 227 -1.97 30.27 3.36
N GLU A 228 -2.10 29.66 4.54
CA GLU A 228 -3.05 30.05 5.57
C GLU A 228 -2.70 31.40 6.20
N ARG A 229 -1.41 31.62 6.54
CA ARG A 229 -0.90 32.92 7.01
C ARG A 229 -1.10 34.01 5.96
N LEU A 230 -0.86 33.69 4.69
CA LEU A 230 -1.09 34.63 3.60
C LEU A 230 -2.57 34.98 3.50
N HIS A 231 -3.47 34.00 3.60
CA HIS A 231 -4.91 34.24 3.53
C HIS A 231 -5.41 35.07 4.72
N ARG A 232 -4.95 34.74 5.94
CA ARG A 232 -5.30 35.39 7.20
C ARG A 232 -4.13 36.21 7.75
N LEU A 233 -3.90 37.37 7.15
CA LEU A 233 -2.81 38.26 7.58
C LEU A 233 -2.99 38.70 9.03
N SER A 234 -1.97 38.46 9.85
CA SER A 234 -1.94 38.91 11.25
C SER A 234 -1.94 40.43 11.36
N TRP A 235 -2.56 40.96 12.42
CA TRP A 235 -2.48 42.37 12.78
C TRP A 235 -1.08 42.80 13.27
N SER A 236 -0.22 41.84 13.63
CA SER A 236 1.19 42.08 13.99
C SER A 236 2.06 42.49 12.80
N LEU A 237 1.57 42.34 11.57
CA LEU A 237 2.29 42.80 10.38
C LEU A 237 2.18 44.34 10.25
N PRO A 238 3.29 45.04 9.94
CA PRO A 238 3.27 46.45 9.60
C PRO A 238 2.24 46.78 8.54
N VAL A 239 1.65 47.98 8.64
CA VAL A 239 0.53 48.40 7.78
C VAL A 239 0.94 48.43 6.31
N ASP A 240 2.13 48.95 6.02
CA ASP A 240 2.75 48.96 4.69
C ASP A 240 2.88 47.56 4.10
N VAL A 241 3.41 46.59 4.88
CA VAL A 241 3.54 45.18 4.44
C VAL A 241 2.17 44.56 4.15
N ARG A 242 1.17 44.81 5.00
CA ARG A 242 -0.20 44.29 4.79
C ARG A 242 -0.86 44.90 3.56
N MET A 243 -0.66 46.18 3.31
CA MET A 243 -1.21 46.87 2.15
C MET A 243 -0.55 46.37 0.86
N GLU A 244 0.77 46.22 0.84
CA GLU A 244 1.50 45.67 -0.31
C GLU A 244 1.07 44.23 -0.62
N ILE A 245 0.94 43.37 0.40
CA ILE A 245 0.40 42.01 0.19
C ILE A 245 -1.04 42.06 -0.34
N ARG A 246 -1.88 42.97 0.16
CA ARG A 246 -3.25 43.12 -0.33
C ARG A 246 -3.28 43.55 -1.81
N ASP A 247 -2.39 44.42 -2.22
CA ASP A 247 -2.30 44.87 -3.62
C ASP A 247 -1.75 43.77 -4.53
N LEU A 248 -0.75 43.02 -4.10
CA LEU A 248 -0.25 41.83 -4.80
C LEU A 248 -1.36 40.78 -4.99
N LYS A 249 -2.22 40.58 -3.99
CA LYS A 249 -3.40 39.71 -4.12
C LYS A 249 -4.38 40.22 -5.17
N ARG A 250 -4.65 41.53 -5.22
CA ARG A 250 -5.55 42.15 -6.21
C ARG A 250 -5.03 42.04 -7.64
N GLN A 251 -3.71 41.98 -7.79
CA GLN A 251 -3.00 41.81 -9.06
C GLN A 251 -2.81 40.34 -9.48
N GLY A 252 -3.21 39.37 -8.65
CA GLY A 252 -3.04 37.95 -8.96
C GLY A 252 -1.63 37.40 -8.70
N GLN A 253 -0.78 38.14 -8.00
CA GLN A 253 0.63 37.78 -7.82
C GLN A 253 0.84 36.94 -6.54
N LEU A 254 0.34 35.70 -6.52
CA LEU A 254 0.43 34.80 -5.35
C LEU A 254 1.88 34.62 -4.86
N GLN A 255 2.80 34.29 -5.77
CA GLN A 255 4.19 34.00 -5.42
C GLN A 255 4.93 35.23 -4.87
N MET A 256 4.65 36.42 -5.40
CA MET A 256 5.23 37.65 -4.86
C MET A 256 4.66 37.99 -3.49
N ALA A 257 3.35 37.77 -3.29
CA ALA A 257 2.70 37.96 -2.00
C ALA A 257 3.26 37.01 -0.92
N LEU A 258 3.53 35.74 -1.28
CA LEU A 258 4.22 34.77 -0.41
C LEU A 258 5.63 35.24 -0.08
N ARG A 259 6.45 35.58 -1.08
CA ARG A 259 7.82 36.08 -0.85
C ARG A 259 7.85 37.31 0.04
N LYS A 260 6.89 38.23 -0.11
CA LYS A 260 6.80 39.42 0.74
C LYS A 260 6.48 39.06 2.19
N LEU A 261 5.58 38.11 2.40
CA LEU A 261 5.25 37.57 3.72
C LEU A 261 6.46 36.87 4.35
N ASP A 262 7.15 36.01 3.61
CA ASP A 262 8.31 35.27 4.12
C ASP A 262 9.45 36.21 4.51
N ARG A 263 9.79 37.21 3.67
CA ARG A 263 10.81 38.23 3.97
C ARG A 263 10.58 38.95 5.29
N PHE A 264 9.32 39.14 5.70
CA PHE A 264 9.00 39.75 6.98
C PHE A 264 9.29 38.82 8.15
N TYR A 265 8.90 37.54 8.04
CA TYR A 265 9.15 36.56 9.09
C TYR A 265 10.64 36.14 9.16
N ASP A 266 11.34 36.10 8.03
CA ASP A 266 12.78 35.77 7.96
C ASP A 266 13.67 36.88 8.57
N ARG A 267 13.26 38.16 8.45
CA ARG A 267 13.96 39.30 9.09
C ARG A 267 13.73 39.37 10.61
N GLY A 268 12.77 38.65 11.14
CA GLY A 268 12.34 38.70 12.54
C GLY A 268 12.91 37.61 13.44
N THR A 269 13.75 36.69 12.94
CA THR A 269 14.36 35.61 13.73
C THR A 269 15.75 36.01 14.25
N PRO A 270 15.93 36.44 15.51
CA PRO A 270 17.18 36.18 16.20
C PRO A 270 17.29 34.67 16.43
N VAL A 271 18.50 34.12 16.23
CA VAL A 271 18.87 32.76 16.63
C VAL A 271 18.71 32.67 18.14
N SER A 272 17.57 32.18 18.62
CA SER A 272 17.37 31.61 19.96
C SER A 272 16.03 30.89 19.99
N GLN A 273 16.09 29.55 20.09
CA GLN A 273 14.97 28.77 20.58
C GLN A 273 14.54 29.29 21.96
N PRO A 274 13.26 29.09 22.30
CA PRO A 274 13.04 28.20 23.44
C PRO A 274 12.10 27.06 23.08
N LEU A 275 12.55 25.87 23.46
CA LEU A 275 11.72 24.74 23.82
C LEU A 275 10.72 25.22 24.89
N VAL A 276 9.44 25.35 24.56
CA VAL A 276 8.37 25.35 25.58
C VAL A 276 7.28 24.39 25.13
N HIS A 277 7.36 23.24 25.78
CA HIS A 277 6.32 22.25 25.96
C HIS A 277 5.04 22.90 26.52
N CYS A 278 3.92 22.70 25.83
CA CYS A 278 2.61 22.61 26.49
C CYS A 278 1.63 21.83 25.60
N SER A 279 1.54 20.54 25.93
CA SER A 279 0.30 19.82 26.23
C SER A 279 -0.73 19.57 25.12
N ASP A 280 -0.72 18.33 24.65
CA ASP A 280 -1.87 17.42 24.56
C ASP A 280 -3.26 18.04 24.56
N VAL A 281 -3.89 18.11 23.38
CA VAL A 281 -5.27 17.61 23.15
C VAL A 281 -5.38 17.28 21.65
N ASN A 282 -5.86 16.07 21.33
CA ASN A 282 -6.15 15.50 20.01
C ASN A 282 -5.06 14.66 19.32
N GLN A 283 -4.33 13.87 20.09
CA GLN A 283 -4.01 12.49 19.67
C GLN A 283 -5.14 11.55 20.10
N ARG A 284 -6.14 11.36 19.24
CA ARG A 284 -6.97 10.13 19.24
C ARG A 284 -7.75 10.04 17.94
N SER A 285 -7.12 9.41 16.95
CA SER A 285 -7.83 8.63 15.93
C SER A 285 -6.89 7.56 15.38
N GLN A 286 -6.88 6.45 16.12
CA GLN A 286 -6.74 5.06 15.66
C GLN A 286 -5.36 4.59 15.17
N ILE A 287 -4.44 4.44 16.13
CA ILE A 287 -3.52 3.30 16.15
C ILE A 287 -4.20 2.22 17.00
N ILE A 288 -4.61 1.12 16.38
CA ILE A 288 -5.09 -0.07 17.09
C ILE A 288 -3.86 -0.77 17.66
N PRO A 289 -3.73 -0.95 18.99
CA PRO A 289 -2.67 -1.78 19.54
C PRO A 289 -3.03 -3.26 19.34
N LEU A 290 -2.09 -4.01 18.77
CA LEU A 290 -2.06 -5.47 18.82
C LEU A 290 -2.19 -5.93 20.28
N ARG A 291 -3.41 -6.31 20.69
CA ARG A 291 -3.62 -7.08 21.92
C ARG A 291 -3.12 -8.50 21.69
N LYS A 292 -1.99 -8.84 22.31
CA LYS A 292 -1.71 -10.23 22.72
C LYS A 292 -2.87 -10.67 23.63
N ARG A 293 -3.73 -11.57 23.15
CA ARG A 293 -4.64 -12.33 24.02
C ARG A 293 -3.90 -13.59 24.46
N THR A 294 -3.35 -13.54 25.66
CA THR A 294 -3.17 -14.73 26.51
C THR A 294 -4.55 -15.17 26.98
N SER A 295 -4.89 -16.42 26.71
CA SER A 295 -6.05 -17.09 27.30
C SER A 295 -5.77 -17.41 28.78
N PRO A 296 -6.75 -17.27 29.67
CA PRO A 296 -6.83 -18.10 30.85
C PRO A 296 -8.08 -19.01 30.77
N ASN A 297 -7.81 -20.32 30.85
CA ASN A 297 -8.76 -21.30 31.37
C ASN A 297 -9.04 -21.04 32.87
N SER A 298 -10.08 -21.69 33.39
CA SER A 298 -10.66 -21.73 34.75
C SER A 298 -11.76 -20.68 35.01
N SER A 299 -12.98 -21.02 35.46
CA SER A 299 -13.42 -22.12 36.33
C SER A 299 -14.94 -22.42 36.26
N LEU A 300 -15.28 -23.70 36.49
CA LEU A 300 -16.43 -24.34 37.20
C LEU A 300 -17.38 -23.38 37.98
N SER A 301 -18.71 -23.43 37.83
CA SER A 301 -19.75 -24.30 38.49
C SER A 301 -20.76 -23.39 39.24
N PRO A 302 -22.01 -23.79 39.57
CA PRO A 302 -22.44 -25.02 40.27
C PRO A 302 -22.95 -26.13 39.35
#